data_AF-A0A7C1EI00-F1
#
_entry.id   AF-A0A7C1EI00-F1
#
_cell.length_a   1.000
_cell.length_b   1.000
_cell.length_c   1.000
_cell.angle_alpha   90.00
_cell.angle_beta   90.00
_cell.angle_gamma   90.00
#
_symmetry.space_group_name_H-M   'P 1'
#
loop_
_entity.id
_entity.type
_entity.pdbx_description
1 polymer ?
#
loop_
_entity_poly.entity_id
_entity_poly.type
_entity_poly.pdbx_seq_one_letter_code
_entity_poly.pdbx_strand_id
1 'polypeptide(L)' 'MAEVTKEMVKELREKTGAGMNDCRKALVENNCELEKAVEWLREKGIAGAAKKSSRAAKEGLVYSYIHSG' A
#
# COMPACT_ATOMS: atom_id res chain seq x y z
N MET A 1 -6.87 -6.44 24.27
CA MET A 1 -6.93 -5.63 23.05
C MET A 1 -5.51 -5.52 22.54
N ALA A 2 -5.22 -6.03 21.34
CA ALA A 2 -3.88 -5.96 20.79
C ALA A 2 -3.53 -4.49 20.54
N GLU A 3 -2.48 -4.00 21.17
CA GLU A 3 -2.06 -2.60 21.10
C GLU A 3 -1.16 -2.42 19.87
N VAL A 4 -1.54 -1.51 18.98
CA VAL A 4 -0.75 -1.23 17.77
C VAL A 4 0.54 -0.54 18.18
N THR A 5 1.66 -1.26 18.09
CA THR A 5 2.99 -0.73 18.44
C THR A 5 3.58 0.08 17.28
N LYS A 6 4.54 0.96 17.59
CA LYS A 6 5.22 1.77 16.57
C LYS A 6 6.08 0.90 15.65
N GLU A 7 6.64 -0.16 16.20
CA GLU A 7 7.46 -1.15 15.51
C GLU A 7 6.64 -1.90 14.46
N MET A 8 5.41 -2.33 14.80
CA MET A 8 4.52 -3.00 13.85
C MET A 8 4.09 -2.09 12.71
N VAL A 9 3.79 -0.82 13.01
CA VAL A 9 3.47 0.18 11.97
C VAL A 9 4.67 0.41 11.06
N LYS A 10 5.89 0.45 11.62
CA LYS A 10 7.13 0.60 10.86
C LYS A 10 7.38 -0.60 9.96
N GLU A 11 7.25 -1.82 10.48
CA GLU A 11 7.44 -3.06 9.73
C GLU A 11 6.45 -3.18 8.58
N LEU A 12 5.16 -2.91 8.83
CA LEU A 12 4.13 -2.95 7.80
C LEU A 12 4.40 -1.92 6.69
N ARG A 13 4.86 -0.73 7.06
CA ARG A 13 5.25 0.31 6.10
C ARG A 13 6.47 -0.08 5.28
N GLU A 14 7.48 -0.69 5.88
CA GLU A 14 8.67 -1.17 5.15
C GLU A 14 8.32 -2.28 4.15
N LYS A 15 7.40 -3.18 4.51
CA LYS A 15 6.94 -4.27 3.63
C LYS A 15 6.04 -3.78 2.48
N THR A 16 5.16 -2.81 2.73
CA THR A 16 4.10 -2.43 1.77
C THR A 16 4.33 -1.10 1.07
N GLY A 17 5.18 -0.22 1.62
CA GLY A 17 5.33 1.17 1.17
C GLY A 17 4.10 2.06 1.42
N ALA A 18 3.09 1.58 2.15
CA ALA A 18 1.87 2.34 2.39
C ALA A 18 2.08 3.53 3.35
N GLY A 19 1.14 4.49 3.33
CA GLY A 19 1.19 5.66 4.21
C GLY A 19 1.07 5.28 5.69
N MET A 20 1.70 6.07 6.58
CA MET A 20 1.75 5.80 8.02
C MET A 20 0.38 5.65 8.67
N ASN A 21 -0.59 6.48 8.25
CA ASN A 21 -1.97 6.41 8.75
C ASN A 21 -2.74 5.19 8.20
N ASP A 22 -2.45 4.77 6.98
CA ASP A 22 -3.08 3.58 6.41
C ASP A 22 -2.55 2.31 7.08
N CYS A 23 -1.24 2.24 7.37
CA CYS A 23 -0.63 1.14 8.12
C CYS A 23 -1.24 1.01 9.52
N ARG A 24 -1.40 2.13 10.24
CA ARG A 24 -2.04 2.12 11.55
C ARG A 24 -3.50 1.64 11.47
N LYS A 25 -4.28 2.14 10.50
CA LYS A 25 -5.68 1.71 10.31
C LYS A 25 -5.77 0.23 9.95
N ALA A 26 -4.91 -0.25 9.07
CA ALA A 26 -4.86 -1.66 8.68
C ALA A 26 -4.60 -2.56 9.88
N LEU A 27 -3.67 -2.19 10.77
CA LEU A 27 -3.39 -2.95 11.99
C LEU A 27 -4.55 -2.90 12.99
N VAL A 28 -5.25 -1.76 13.13
CA VAL A 28 -6.43 -1.66 14.01
C VAL A 28 -7.57 -2.56 13.51
N GLU A 29 -7.91 -2.48 12.23
CA GLU A 29 -9.01 -3.26 11.63
C GLU A 29 -8.73 -4.77 11.58
N ASN A 30 -7.45 -5.14 11.49
CA ASN A 30 -7.03 -6.54 11.41
C ASN A 30 -6.47 -7.10 12.73
N ASN A 31 -6.77 -6.48 13.87
CA ASN A 31 -6.36 -6.96 15.20
C ASN A 31 -4.85 -7.20 15.35
N CYS A 32 -4.03 -6.31 14.78
CA CYS A 32 -2.57 -6.40 14.77
C CYS A 32 -1.99 -7.59 13.99
N GLU A 33 -2.77 -8.27 13.16
CA GLU A 33 -2.28 -9.29 12.23
C GLU A 33 -1.59 -8.65 11.03
N LEU A 34 -0.27 -8.84 10.91
CA LEU A 34 0.53 -8.24 9.83
C LEU A 34 0.10 -8.74 8.44
N GLU A 35 -0.11 -10.05 8.25
CA GLU A 35 -0.49 -10.60 6.94
C GLU A 35 -1.85 -10.07 6.48
N LYS A 36 -2.84 -10.08 7.35
CA LYS A 36 -4.17 -9.52 7.05
C LYS A 36 -4.13 -8.02 6.81
N ALA A 37 -3.28 -7.29 7.54
CA ALA A 37 -3.09 -5.86 7.31
C ALA A 37 -2.46 -5.57 5.94
N VAL A 38 -1.55 -6.43 5.45
CA VAL A 38 -1.00 -6.33 4.08
C VAL A 38 -2.09 -6.55 3.04
N GLU A 39 -2.91 -7.59 3.18
CA GLU A 39 -4.03 -7.89 2.28
C GLU A 39 -5.01 -6.71 2.22
N TRP A 40 -5.39 -6.20 3.40
CA TRP A 40 -6.29 -5.05 3.54
C TRP A 40 -5.73 -3.79 2.87
N LEU A 41 -4.42 -3.51 3.02
CA LEU A 41 -3.77 -2.39 2.35
C LEU A 41 -3.75 -2.56 0.83
N ARG A 42 -3.58 -3.78 0.34
CA ARG A 42 -3.59 -4.10 -1.09
C ARG A 42 -4.97 -3.86 -1.71
N GLU A 43 -6.03 -4.37 -1.10
CA GLU A 43 -7.41 -4.16 -1.55
C GLU A 43 -7.77 -2.67 -1.55
N LYS A 44 -7.43 -1.97 -0.46
CA LYS A 44 -7.66 -0.53 -0.34
C LYS A 44 -6.85 0.26 -1.37
N GLY A 45 -5.63 -0.17 -1.68
CA GLY A 45 -4.78 0.41 -2.72
C GLY A 45 -5.43 0.33 -4.10
N ILE A 46 -6.00 -0.82 -4.45
CA ILE A 46 -6.73 -1.04 -5.71
C ILE A 46 -7.94 -0.10 -5.80
N ALA A 47 -8.75 -0.03 -4.74
CA ALA A 47 -9.90 0.87 -4.68
C ALA A 47 -9.48 2.36 -4.81
N GLY A 48 -8.37 2.74 -4.18
CA GLY A 48 -7.78 4.08 -4.29
C GLY A 48 -7.28 4.38 -5.70
N ALA A 49 -6.66 3.42 -6.38
CA ALA A 49 -6.19 3.55 -7.76
C ALA A 49 -7.37 3.72 -8.73
N ALA A 50 -8.44 2.94 -8.55
CA ALA A 50 -9.67 3.09 -9.33
C ALA A 50 -10.25 4.51 -9.24
N LYS A 51 -10.28 5.10 -8.03
CA LYS A 51 -10.71 6.51 -7.84
C LYS A 51 -9.77 7.54 -8.48
N LYS A 52 -8.49 7.21 -8.65
CA LYS A 52 -7.50 8.08 -9.31
C LYS A 52 -7.56 7.98 -10.84
N SER A 53 -8.16 6.94 -11.41
CA SER A 53 -8.25 6.73 -12.86
C SER A 53 -8.97 7.85 -13.61
N SER A 54 -9.90 8.54 -12.96
CA SER A 54 -10.60 9.70 -13.54
C SER A 54 -9.74 10.96 -13.66
N ARG A 55 -8.56 10.99 -13.04
CA ARG A 55 -7.65 12.14 -13.09
C ARG A 55 -6.87 12.10 -14.39
N ALA A 56 -6.93 13.17 -15.17
CA ALA A 56 -6.10 13.30 -16.37
C ALA A 56 -4.61 13.44 -15.99
N ALA A 57 -3.78 12.51 -16.47
CA ALA A 57 -2.32 12.61 -16.40
C ALA A 57 -1.79 13.19 -17.72
N LYS A 58 -1.12 14.34 -17.67
CA LYS A 58 -0.57 15.02 -18.86
C LYS A 58 0.92 14.78 -19.09
N GLU A 59 1.57 14.07 -18.19
CA GLU A 59 3.01 13.80 -18.17
C GLU A 59 3.24 12.29 -18.03
N GLY A 60 4.35 11.79 -18.58
CA GLY A 60 4.71 10.38 -18.56
C GLY A 60 6.11 10.14 -19.12
N LEU A 61 6.53 8.87 -19.14
CA LEU A 61 7.83 8.44 -19.66
C LEU A 61 7.63 7.50 -20.85
N VAL A 62 8.40 7.71 -21.93
CA VAL A 62 8.49 6.74 -23.05
C VAL A 62 9.73 5.87 -22.82
N TYR A 63 9.54 4.56 -22.77
CA TYR A 63 10.64 3.59 -22.60
C TYR A 63 10.65 2.60 -23.78
N SER A 64 11.83 2.29 -24.30
CA SER A 64 12.04 1.31 -25.37
C SER A 64 13.05 0.27 -24.91
N TYR A 65 12.69 -1.00 -25.04
CA TYR A 65 13.54 -2.14 -24.70
C TYR A 65 13.83 -2.95 -25.95
N ILE A 66 15.11 -3.16 -26.25
CA ILE A 66 15.56 -4.04 -27.33
C ILE A 66 16.35 -5.17 -26.68
N HIS A 67 15.79 -6.37 -26.75
CA HIS A 67 16.51 -7.59 -26.41
C HIS A 67 17.15 -8.15 -27.67
N SER A 68 18.41 -7.81 -27.88
CA SER A 68 19.26 -8.52 -28.83
C SER A 68 19.76 -9.77 -28.10
N GLY A 69 19.39 -10.95 -28.60
CA GLY A 69 19.62 -12.25 -27.93
C GLY A 69 21.06 -12.57 -27.59
#